data_AF-A0A4R6S0C1-F1
#
_entry.id   AF-A0A4R6S0C1-F1
#
_cell.length_a   1.000
_cell.length_b   1.000
_cell.length_c   1.000
_cell.angle_alpha   90.00
_cell.angle_beta   90.00
_cell.angle_gamma   90.00
#
_symmetry.space_group_name_H-M   'P 1'
#
loop_
_entity.id
_entity.type
_entity.pdbx_description
1 polymer ?
#
loop_
_entity_poly.entity_id
_entity_poly.type
_entity_poly.pdbx_seq_one_letter_code
_entity_poly.pdbx_strand_id
1 'polypeptide(L)'
;MPKKAIERDAAAVKAIKYGLFARWSDWRCAGKDAKCGMPELLVPTGGAQEPPFITVEDTSHPSRPALAWATARTVQLGQLGRGMAELAWARFQEGVAEDRIRLERVRADHTSAVTRVETATKELADLTAPSEEELQQRANGEGETKIEVVTARRRQDFVKQQRTKESAVVNARAAVVAADQEAALVRERIQVRFEVVRTEAAIVEAYVRRRVASYLGRLIRKHPDGNRLGVLIRSGWQDKPAWTTWRDALGHTPESVHIEPENNEEAA
;
A
#
# COMPACT_ATOMS: atom_id res chain seq x y z
N MET A 1 -13.22 4.07 20.08
CA MET A 1 -13.71 3.04 19.13
C MET A 1 -12.75 3.05 17.94
N PRO A 2 -12.20 1.92 17.42
CA PRO A 2 -12.89 0.64 17.14
C PRO A 2 -12.00 -0.62 17.37
N LYS A 3 -11.60 -0.96 18.61
CA LYS A 3 -10.92 -2.25 18.87
C LYS A 3 -11.75 -3.46 18.43
N LYS A 4 -13.08 -3.40 18.63
CA LYS A 4 -14.01 -4.48 18.25
C LYS A 4 -14.17 -4.71 16.74
N ALA A 5 -13.92 -3.70 15.90
CA ALA A 5 -13.99 -3.88 14.44
C ALA A 5 -12.71 -4.58 13.94
N ILE A 6 -11.55 -4.14 14.45
CA ILE A 6 -10.26 -4.76 14.13
C ILE A 6 -10.20 -6.21 14.69
N GLU A 7 -10.74 -6.47 15.87
CA GLU A 7 -10.82 -7.83 16.44
C GLU A 7 -11.78 -8.76 15.68
N ARG A 8 -12.80 -8.24 15.00
CA ARG A 8 -13.66 -9.03 14.11
C ARG A 8 -12.96 -9.39 12.80
N ASP A 9 -12.14 -8.48 12.27
CA ASP A 9 -11.40 -8.71 11.02
C ASP A 9 -10.14 -9.56 11.26
N ALA A 10 -9.54 -9.49 12.45
CA ALA A 10 -8.41 -10.34 12.86
C ALA A 10 -8.85 -11.74 13.32
N ALA A 11 -10.15 -12.08 13.26
CA ALA A 11 -10.63 -13.43 13.49
C ALA A 11 -9.85 -14.38 12.56
N ALA A 12 -8.93 -15.14 13.18
CA ALA A 12 -7.84 -15.86 12.52
C ALA A 12 -8.23 -16.34 11.13
N VAL A 13 -7.57 -15.81 10.09
CA VAL A 13 -7.85 -16.19 8.71
C VAL A 13 -7.65 -17.70 8.58
N LYS A 14 -8.74 -18.46 8.59
CA LYS A 14 -8.69 -19.93 8.61
C LYS A 14 -8.36 -20.42 7.21
N ALA A 15 -7.46 -21.40 7.14
CA ALA A 15 -7.20 -22.08 5.89
C ALA A 15 -8.50 -22.63 5.27
N ILE A 16 -8.72 -22.37 3.98
CA ILE A 16 -9.87 -22.92 3.25
C ILE A 16 -9.72 -24.44 3.20
N LYS A 17 -10.66 -25.14 3.83
CA LYS A 17 -10.68 -26.61 3.90
C LYS A 17 -10.91 -27.19 2.50
N TYR A 18 -10.03 -28.10 2.08
CA TYR A 18 -10.23 -28.88 0.86
C TYR A 18 -11.18 -30.06 1.13
N GLY A 19 -12.48 -29.76 1.10
CA GLY A 19 -13.55 -30.70 1.45
C GLY A 19 -13.71 -31.87 0.47
N LEU A 20 -14.47 -32.88 0.90
CA LEU A 20 -14.72 -34.13 0.16
C LEU A 20 -15.34 -33.90 -1.21
N PHE A 21 -16.30 -32.98 -1.32
CA PHE A 21 -16.95 -32.66 -2.61
C PHE A 21 -15.98 -32.05 -3.62
N ALA A 22 -15.12 -31.13 -3.18
CA ALA A 22 -14.11 -30.54 -4.06
C ALA A 22 -13.12 -31.60 -4.54
N ARG A 23 -12.66 -32.49 -3.64
CA ARG A 23 -11.81 -33.65 -3.99
C ARG A 23 -12.46 -34.57 -4.99
N TRP A 24 -13.73 -34.94 -4.77
CA TRP A 24 -14.48 -35.82 -5.65
C TRP A 24 -14.72 -35.19 -7.02
N SER A 25 -15.03 -33.89 -7.07
CA SER A 25 -15.17 -33.12 -8.31
C SER A 25 -13.86 -33.12 -9.10
N ASP A 26 -12.74 -32.77 -8.46
CA ASP A 26 -11.42 -32.75 -9.11
C ASP A 26 -11.04 -34.16 -9.60
N TRP A 27 -11.33 -35.19 -8.82
CA TRP A 27 -11.11 -36.60 -9.17
C TRP A 27 -11.94 -37.05 -10.38
N ARG A 28 -13.22 -36.70 -10.43
CA ARG A 28 -14.14 -37.07 -11.51
C ARG A 28 -13.77 -36.35 -12.81
N CYS A 29 -13.43 -35.06 -12.75
CA CYS A 29 -12.95 -34.29 -13.90
C CYS A 29 -11.65 -34.89 -14.44
N ALA A 30 -10.65 -35.13 -13.59
CA ALA A 30 -9.38 -35.73 -14.02
C ALA A 30 -9.58 -37.10 -14.69
N GLY A 31 -10.51 -37.91 -14.18
CA GLY A 31 -10.82 -39.22 -14.78
C GLY A 31 -11.56 -39.14 -16.11
N LYS A 32 -12.37 -38.09 -16.34
CA LYS A 32 -13.00 -37.84 -17.64
C LYS A 32 -11.97 -37.33 -18.65
N ASP A 33 -11.19 -36.32 -18.26
CA ASP A 33 -10.19 -35.70 -19.12
C ASP A 33 -9.11 -36.71 -19.53
N ALA A 34 -8.72 -37.61 -18.61
CA ALA A 34 -7.80 -38.71 -18.92
C ALA A 34 -8.32 -39.67 -20.00
N LYS A 35 -9.65 -39.87 -20.09
CA LYS A 35 -10.29 -40.79 -21.05
C LYS A 35 -10.59 -40.13 -22.39
N CYS A 36 -10.85 -38.84 -22.40
CA CYS A 36 -11.15 -38.10 -23.63
C CYS A 36 -9.91 -37.93 -24.53
N GLY A 37 -8.72 -38.30 -24.05
CA GLY A 37 -7.46 -37.83 -24.61
C GLY A 37 -7.31 -36.34 -24.29
N MET A 38 -6.11 -35.90 -23.91
CA MET A 38 -5.91 -34.45 -23.80
C MET A 38 -6.19 -33.84 -25.18
N PRO A 39 -6.97 -32.74 -25.28
CA PRO A 39 -7.08 -32.01 -26.54
C PRO A 39 -5.66 -31.65 -27.02
N GLU A 40 -5.45 -31.59 -28.33
CA GLU A 40 -4.16 -31.28 -29.00
C GLU A 40 -3.43 -30.03 -28.47
N LEU A 41 -4.05 -29.24 -27.58
CA LEU A 41 -3.48 -28.15 -26.78
C LEU A 41 -2.25 -28.52 -25.91
N LEU A 42 -1.87 -29.79 -25.82
CA LEU A 42 -0.62 -30.24 -25.17
C LEU A 42 0.43 -30.78 -26.14
N VAL A 43 0.06 -30.93 -27.40
CA VAL A 43 1.03 -31.11 -28.47
C VAL A 43 1.53 -29.70 -28.77
N PRO A 44 2.86 -29.44 -28.75
CA PRO A 44 3.37 -28.21 -29.31
C PRO A 44 2.83 -28.11 -30.74
N THR A 45 1.94 -27.16 -31.01
CA THR A 45 1.49 -26.85 -32.37
C THR A 45 2.65 -26.16 -33.10
N GLY A 46 3.65 -26.96 -33.42
CA GLY A 46 4.82 -26.58 -34.17
C GLY A 46 5.47 -27.89 -34.60
N GLY A 47 5.40 -28.20 -35.88
CA GLY A 47 6.15 -29.29 -36.50
C GLY A 47 7.66 -29.03 -36.49
N ALA A 48 8.24 -28.86 -35.30
CA ALA A 48 9.65 -28.65 -35.08
C ALA A 48 10.19 -29.83 -34.26
N GLN A 49 11.22 -30.45 -34.83
CA GLN A 49 12.12 -31.41 -34.19
C GLN A 49 12.50 -30.94 -32.79
N GLU A 50 12.55 -31.92 -31.88
CA GLU A 50 13.18 -31.92 -30.55
C GLU A 50 13.07 -30.64 -29.70
N PRO A 51 12.49 -30.71 -28.48
CA PRO A 51 12.57 -29.58 -27.56
C PRO A 51 14.06 -29.29 -27.29
N PRO A 52 14.55 -28.05 -27.51
CA PRO A 52 15.93 -27.73 -27.17
C PRO A 52 16.13 -28.04 -25.69
N PHE A 53 17.16 -28.83 -25.38
CA PHE A 53 17.65 -29.05 -24.04
C PHE A 53 17.72 -27.69 -23.34
N ILE A 54 16.95 -27.52 -22.26
CA ILE A 54 16.92 -26.29 -21.47
C ILE A 54 18.27 -26.24 -20.72
N THR A 55 19.23 -25.49 -21.25
CA THR A 55 20.33 -24.97 -20.45
C THR A 55 19.76 -23.96 -19.45
N VAL A 56 20.13 -24.13 -18.18
CA VAL A 56 19.44 -23.58 -17.00
C VAL A 56 19.68 -22.08 -16.77
N GLU A 57 20.39 -21.37 -17.65
CA GLU A 57 21.07 -20.12 -17.25
C GLU A 57 20.40 -18.79 -17.58
N ASP A 58 19.23 -18.73 -18.24
CA ASP A 58 18.64 -17.43 -18.58
C ASP A 58 17.25 -17.19 -17.95
N THR A 59 17.28 -16.58 -16.76
CA THR A 59 16.09 -16.14 -15.99
C THR A 59 15.71 -14.67 -16.24
N SER A 60 16.34 -13.98 -17.19
CA SER A 60 16.26 -12.52 -17.28
C SER A 60 15.16 -11.97 -18.20
N HIS A 61 14.47 -12.80 -19.00
CA HIS A 61 13.41 -12.34 -19.91
C HIS A 61 11.97 -12.59 -19.40
N PRO A 62 11.13 -11.53 -19.23
CA PRO A 62 9.75 -11.65 -18.75
C PRO A 62 8.72 -12.05 -19.83
N SER A 63 9.15 -12.36 -21.06
CA SER A 63 8.27 -12.59 -22.22
C SER A 63 8.46 -13.96 -22.87
N ARG A 64 8.96 -14.96 -22.14
CA ARG A 64 8.84 -16.34 -22.61
C ARG A 64 7.36 -16.72 -22.52
N PRO A 65 6.68 -17.09 -23.62
CA PRO A 65 5.35 -17.67 -23.52
C PRO A 65 5.52 -18.93 -22.69
N ALA A 66 5.14 -18.87 -21.42
CA ALA A 66 5.02 -20.06 -20.61
C ALA A 66 4.14 -20.98 -21.44
N LEU A 67 4.67 -22.12 -21.87
CA LEU A 67 3.87 -23.17 -22.48
C LEU A 67 2.71 -23.40 -21.51
N ALA A 68 1.56 -22.83 -21.82
CA ALA A 68 0.46 -22.71 -20.89
C ALA A 68 -0.30 -24.03 -20.99
N TRP A 69 0.14 -25.03 -20.23
CA TRP A 69 -0.55 -26.31 -20.14
C TRP A 69 -1.84 -26.10 -19.34
N ALA A 70 -2.86 -25.58 -20.01
CA ALA A 70 -4.11 -25.20 -19.42
C ALA A 70 -5.19 -26.20 -19.86
N THR A 71 -5.61 -27.06 -18.93
CA THR A 71 -6.85 -27.81 -19.09
C THR A 71 -8.04 -26.89 -18.78
N ALA A 72 -9.22 -27.18 -19.33
CA ALA A 72 -10.44 -26.44 -18.98
C ALA A 72 -10.66 -26.39 -17.45
N ARG A 73 -10.30 -27.47 -16.73
CA ARG A 73 -10.40 -27.53 -15.27
C ARG A 73 -9.40 -26.64 -14.56
N THR A 74 -8.14 -26.60 -14.98
CA THR A 74 -7.13 -25.73 -14.37
C THR A 74 -7.45 -24.25 -14.62
N VAL A 75 -7.97 -23.90 -15.80
CA VAL A 75 -8.49 -22.54 -16.09
C VAL A 75 -9.63 -22.19 -15.15
N GLN A 76 -10.62 -23.08 -15.01
CA GLN A 76 -11.74 -22.87 -14.11
C GLN A 76 -11.30 -22.68 -12.65
N LEU A 77 -10.32 -23.48 -12.18
CA LEU A 77 -9.76 -23.35 -10.84
C LEU A 77 -8.98 -22.04 -10.66
N GLY A 78 -8.28 -21.59 -11.70
CA GLY A 78 -7.62 -20.28 -11.75
C GLY A 78 -8.63 -19.14 -11.63
N GLN A 79 -9.70 -19.17 -12.42
CA GLN A 79 -10.80 -18.21 -12.37
C GLN A 79 -11.49 -18.19 -10.99
N LEU A 80 -11.72 -19.38 -10.39
CA LEU A 80 -12.26 -19.48 -9.03
C LEU A 80 -11.36 -18.77 -8.02
N GLY A 81 -10.04 -19.05 -8.08
CA GLY A 81 -9.06 -18.39 -7.23
C GLY A 81 -9.07 -16.87 -7.38
N ARG A 82 -9.07 -16.41 -8.64
CA ARG A 82 -9.13 -14.99 -8.98
C ARG A 82 -10.39 -14.34 -8.41
N GLY A 83 -11.57 -14.90 -8.66
CA GLY A 83 -12.83 -14.35 -8.16
C GLY A 83 -12.89 -14.28 -6.63
N MET A 84 -12.33 -15.27 -5.93
CA MET A 84 -12.23 -15.22 -4.46
C MET A 84 -11.28 -14.12 -3.97
N ALA A 85 -10.12 -13.97 -4.61
CA ALA A 85 -9.16 -12.93 -4.28
C ALA A 85 -9.69 -11.52 -4.62
N GLU A 86 -10.34 -11.36 -5.77
CA GLU A 86 -10.98 -10.10 -6.18
C GLU A 86 -12.12 -9.69 -5.24
N LEU A 87 -12.91 -10.66 -4.75
CA LEU A 87 -13.93 -10.37 -3.73
C LEU A 87 -13.32 -9.88 -2.41
N ALA A 88 -12.22 -10.50 -1.95
CA ALA A 88 -11.49 -10.04 -0.78
C ALA A 88 -10.92 -8.63 -0.98
N TRP A 89 -10.37 -8.36 -2.18
CA TRP A 89 -9.90 -7.05 -2.57
C TRP A 89 -11.01 -5.99 -2.58
N ALA A 90 -12.18 -6.31 -3.16
CA ALA A 90 -13.32 -5.38 -3.19
C ALA A 90 -13.78 -5.01 -1.76
N ARG A 91 -13.86 -6.00 -0.86
CA ARG A 91 -14.18 -5.77 0.57
C ARG A 91 -13.13 -4.93 1.27
N PHE A 92 -11.86 -5.12 0.96
CA PHE A 92 -10.79 -4.26 1.46
C PHE A 92 -10.99 -2.82 1.02
N GLN A 93 -11.21 -2.60 -0.29
CA GLN A 93 -11.42 -1.26 -0.85
C GLN A 93 -12.60 -0.54 -0.20
N GLU A 94 -13.72 -1.25 -0.02
CA GLU A 94 -14.90 -0.74 0.70
C GLU A 94 -14.55 -0.43 2.16
N GLY A 95 -13.90 -1.36 2.87
CA GLY A 95 -13.56 -1.22 4.28
C GLY A 95 -12.59 -0.08 4.59
N VAL A 96 -11.69 0.28 3.66
CA VAL A 96 -10.72 1.39 3.82
C VAL A 96 -11.15 2.69 3.17
N ALA A 97 -12.33 2.77 2.55
CA ALA A 97 -12.79 3.96 1.84
C ALA A 97 -12.81 5.20 2.75
N GLU A 98 -13.37 5.07 3.97
CA GLU A 98 -13.41 6.16 4.95
C GLU A 98 -12.01 6.59 5.42
N ASP A 99 -11.11 5.63 5.67
CA ASP A 99 -9.74 5.92 6.07
C ASP A 99 -8.96 6.62 4.95
N ARG A 100 -9.21 6.30 3.68
CA ARG A 100 -8.64 7.02 2.52
C ARG A 100 -9.14 8.45 2.43
N ILE A 101 -10.45 8.67 2.59
CA ILE A 101 -11.03 10.02 2.63
C ILE A 101 -10.42 10.81 3.79
N ARG A 102 -10.27 10.17 4.97
CA ARG A 102 -9.63 10.79 6.12
C ARG A 102 -8.16 11.14 5.84
N LEU A 103 -7.40 10.24 5.21
CA LEU A 103 -6.01 10.51 4.86
C LEU A 103 -5.87 11.73 3.94
N GLU A 104 -6.75 11.86 2.94
CA GLU A 104 -6.75 13.03 2.05
C GLU A 104 -7.11 14.32 2.77
N ARG A 105 -8.05 14.27 3.73
CA ARG A 105 -8.35 15.43 4.59
C ARG A 105 -7.14 15.84 5.44
N VAL A 106 -6.50 14.87 6.09
CA VAL A 106 -5.31 15.13 6.92
C VAL A 106 -4.16 15.69 6.06
N ARG A 107 -4.01 15.24 4.81
CA ARG A 107 -3.05 15.82 3.85
C ARG A 107 -3.38 17.28 3.52
N ALA A 108 -4.65 17.60 3.28
CA ALA A 108 -5.08 18.97 3.06
C ALA A 108 -4.85 19.87 4.30
N ASP A 109 -5.11 19.33 5.49
CA ASP A 109 -4.86 20.02 6.77
C ASP A 109 -3.37 20.25 7.00
N HIS A 110 -2.52 19.27 6.69
CA HIS A 110 -1.07 19.39 6.73
C HIS A 110 -0.59 20.52 5.80
N THR A 111 -1.01 20.51 4.52
CA THR A 111 -0.64 21.58 3.58
C THR A 111 -1.08 22.95 4.09
N SER A 112 -2.30 23.06 4.62
CA SER A 112 -2.80 24.29 5.22
C SER A 112 -2.03 24.70 6.48
N ALA A 113 -1.53 23.76 7.27
CA ALA A 113 -0.68 24.02 8.42
C ALA A 113 0.71 24.52 8.01
N VAL A 114 1.32 23.94 6.97
CA VAL A 114 2.60 24.39 6.40
C VAL A 114 2.49 25.82 5.89
N THR A 115 1.47 26.15 5.10
CA THR A 115 1.25 27.54 4.64
C THR A 115 1.05 28.52 5.80
N ARG A 116 0.40 28.09 6.89
CA ARG A 116 0.28 28.91 8.12
C ARG A 116 1.62 29.10 8.82
N VAL A 117 2.48 28.09 8.86
CA VAL A 117 3.84 28.23 9.39
C VAL A 117 4.59 29.27 8.58
N GLU A 118 4.61 29.15 7.25
CA GLU A 118 5.28 30.09 6.34
C GLU A 118 4.78 31.52 6.54
N THR A 119 3.47 31.71 6.57
CA THR A 119 2.84 33.02 6.78
C THR A 119 3.20 33.59 8.15
N ALA A 120 3.07 32.82 9.23
CA ALA A 120 3.38 33.28 10.58
C ALA A 120 4.88 33.59 10.75
N THR A 121 5.78 32.81 10.13
CA THR A 121 7.22 33.10 10.14
C THR A 121 7.55 34.38 9.38
N LYS A 122 6.88 34.62 8.24
CA LYS A 122 7.03 35.86 7.49
C LYS A 122 6.53 37.05 8.29
N GLU A 123 5.34 36.96 8.88
CA GLU A 123 4.78 38.03 9.71
C GLU A 123 5.66 38.34 10.93
N LEU A 124 6.30 37.34 11.53
CA LEU A 124 7.26 37.52 12.61
C LEU A 124 8.55 38.19 12.11
N ALA A 125 9.05 37.79 10.94
CA ALA A 125 10.24 38.40 10.33
C ALA A 125 10.01 39.85 9.88
N ASP A 126 8.82 40.16 9.38
CA ASP A 126 8.40 41.51 8.97
C ASP A 126 8.14 42.43 10.18
N LEU A 127 8.19 41.91 11.42
CA LEU A 127 8.00 42.71 12.62
C LEU A 127 9.29 43.46 12.97
N THR A 128 9.37 44.73 12.54
CA THR A 128 10.51 45.60 12.84
C THR A 128 10.41 46.19 14.25
N ALA A 129 11.53 46.17 14.99
CA ALA A 129 11.62 46.87 16.27
C ALA A 129 11.45 48.39 16.06
N PRO A 130 10.65 49.08 16.89
CA PRO A 130 10.46 50.51 16.77
C PRO A 130 11.79 51.24 17.00
N SER A 131 12.07 52.23 16.16
CA SER A 131 13.28 53.05 16.30
C SER A 131 13.20 53.94 17.54
N GLU A 132 14.34 54.46 18.00
CA GLU A 132 14.36 55.35 19.17
C GLU A 132 13.59 56.65 18.89
N GLU A 133 13.56 57.11 17.64
CA GLU A 133 12.77 58.27 17.19
C GLU A 133 11.26 57.98 17.27
N GLU A 134 10.83 56.80 16.80
CA GLU A 134 9.43 56.34 16.87
C GLU A 134 8.96 56.14 18.31
N LEU A 135 9.85 55.68 19.20
CA LEU A 135 9.55 55.55 20.61
C LEU A 135 9.34 56.90 21.30
N GLN A 136 10.02 57.95 20.84
CA GLN A 136 9.95 59.30 21.41
C GLN A 136 8.86 60.19 20.77
N GLN A 137 8.36 59.84 19.58
CA GLN A 137 7.36 60.64 18.86
C GLN A 137 6.00 60.65 19.58
N ARG A 138 5.54 61.80 20.10
CA ARG A 138 4.29 61.84 20.88
C ARG A 138 3.04 61.78 20.01
N ALA A 139 2.04 61.03 20.46
CA ALA A 139 0.70 61.04 19.88
C ALA A 139 -0.19 62.11 20.54
N ASN A 140 -1.28 62.48 19.85
CA ASN A 140 -2.27 63.41 20.40
C ASN A 140 -2.84 62.87 21.72
N GLY A 141 -2.75 63.68 22.78
CA GLY A 141 -3.17 63.31 24.15
C GLY A 141 -2.04 62.86 25.09
N GLU A 142 -0.80 62.72 24.61
CA GLU A 142 0.36 62.32 25.43
C GLU A 142 1.19 63.53 25.94
N GLY A 143 0.64 64.74 25.89
CA GLY A 143 1.36 65.99 26.21
C GLY A 143 1.86 66.08 27.66
N GLU A 144 1.08 65.58 28.61
CA GLU A 144 1.40 65.67 30.05
C GLU A 144 2.12 64.41 30.59
N THR A 145 2.17 63.34 29.81
CA THR A 145 2.80 62.08 30.24
C THR A 145 4.33 62.16 30.09
N LYS A 146 5.08 61.68 31.09
CA LYS A 146 6.55 61.60 31.03
C LYS A 146 6.98 60.71 29.86
N ILE A 147 7.99 61.15 29.09
CA ILE A 147 8.46 60.45 27.89
C ILE A 147 8.92 59.01 28.19
N GLU A 148 9.57 58.79 29.34
CA GLU A 148 10.01 57.49 29.81
C GLU A 148 8.85 56.49 29.99
N VAL A 149 7.66 56.97 30.39
CA VAL A 149 6.48 56.13 30.56
C VAL A 149 5.91 55.74 29.20
N VAL A 150 5.93 56.66 28.23
CA VAL A 150 5.47 56.42 26.86
C VAL A 150 6.41 55.43 26.15
N THR A 151 7.72 55.63 26.22
CA THR A 151 8.71 54.73 25.61
C THR A 151 8.64 53.33 26.23
N ALA A 152 8.53 53.22 27.56
CA ALA A 152 8.38 51.93 28.25
C ALA A 152 7.11 51.19 27.80
N ARG A 153 5.98 51.89 27.68
CA ARG A 153 4.72 51.31 27.19
C ARG A 153 4.85 50.78 25.77
N ARG A 154 5.40 51.57 24.84
CA ARG A 154 5.58 51.16 23.45
C ARG A 154 6.53 49.97 23.29
N ARG A 155 7.62 49.94 24.05
CA ARG A 155 8.51 48.77 24.12
C ARG A 155 7.76 47.52 24.62
N GLN A 156 6.93 47.68 25.65
CA GLN A 156 6.11 46.58 26.17
C GLN A 156 5.08 46.09 25.14
N ASP A 157 4.44 47.00 24.41
CA ASP A 157 3.48 46.67 23.36
C ASP A 157 4.16 45.93 22.21
N PHE A 158 5.35 46.36 21.78
CA PHE A 158 6.16 45.66 20.79
C PHE A 158 6.52 44.24 21.25
N VAL A 159 7.04 44.07 22.46
CA VAL A 159 7.37 42.75 23.02
C VAL A 159 6.13 41.85 23.10
N LYS A 160 4.97 42.42 23.44
CA LYS A 160 3.69 41.68 23.46
C LYS A 160 3.28 41.23 22.05
N GLN A 161 3.42 42.10 21.05
CA GLN A 161 3.17 41.74 19.65
C GLN A 161 4.12 40.64 19.17
N GLN A 162 5.41 40.79 19.44
CA GLN A 162 6.43 39.79 19.13
C GLN A 162 6.07 38.42 19.72
N ARG A 163 5.80 38.36 21.04
CA ARG A 163 5.39 37.11 21.71
C ARG A 163 4.14 36.49 21.11
N THR A 164 3.18 37.32 20.69
CA THR A 164 1.96 36.84 20.04
C THR A 164 2.29 36.18 18.70
N LYS A 165 3.13 36.81 17.86
CA LYS A 165 3.56 36.24 16.58
C LYS A 165 4.43 34.98 16.76
N GLU A 166 5.35 34.97 17.72
CA GLU A 166 6.13 33.79 18.08
C GLU A 166 5.22 32.61 18.48
N SER A 167 4.21 32.89 19.31
CA SER A 167 3.23 31.87 19.70
C SER A 167 2.42 31.35 18.51
N ALA A 168 2.11 32.21 17.53
CA ALA A 168 1.44 31.79 16.30
C ALA A 168 2.31 30.82 15.47
N VAL A 169 3.62 31.09 15.34
CA VAL A 169 4.57 30.18 14.69
C VAL A 169 4.63 28.83 15.41
N VAL A 170 4.77 28.84 16.74
CA VAL A 170 4.82 27.61 17.54
C VAL A 170 3.53 26.79 17.37
N ASN A 171 2.37 27.44 17.44
CA ASN A 171 1.08 26.77 17.28
C ASN A 171 0.89 26.21 15.86
N ALA A 172 1.33 26.94 14.82
CA ALA A 172 1.27 26.47 13.45
C ALA A 172 2.18 25.24 13.24
N ARG A 173 3.40 25.24 13.79
CA ARG A 173 4.32 24.09 13.75
C ARG A 173 3.75 22.89 14.48
N ALA A 174 3.15 23.10 15.66
CA ALA A 174 2.48 22.03 16.40
C ALA A 174 1.33 21.41 15.59
N ALA A 175 0.60 22.20 14.81
CA ALA A 175 -0.45 21.70 13.92
C ALA A 175 0.09 20.82 12.77
N VAL A 176 1.25 21.16 12.21
CA VAL A 176 1.93 20.31 11.21
C VAL A 176 2.27 18.94 11.82
N VAL A 177 2.93 18.93 12.98
CA VAL A 177 3.31 17.70 13.68
C VAL A 177 2.09 16.85 14.02
N ALA A 178 0.99 17.47 14.47
CA ALA A 178 -0.25 16.76 14.76
C ALA A 178 -0.86 16.12 13.50
N ALA A 179 -0.85 16.82 12.37
CA ALA A 179 -1.33 16.28 11.09
C ALA A 179 -0.46 15.11 10.60
N ASP A 180 0.86 15.19 10.74
CA ASP A 180 1.78 14.10 10.38
C ASP A 180 1.54 12.85 11.22
N GLN A 181 1.39 13.01 12.53
CA GLN A 181 1.07 11.92 13.44
C GLN A 181 -0.27 11.27 13.08
N GLU A 182 -1.30 12.07 12.79
CA GLU A 182 -2.59 11.53 12.37
C GLU A 182 -2.49 10.79 11.03
N ALA A 183 -1.76 11.34 10.05
CA ALA A 183 -1.54 10.70 8.76
C ALA A 183 -0.84 9.34 8.93
N ALA A 184 0.17 9.26 9.78
CA ALA A 184 0.87 8.01 10.09
C ALA A 184 -0.08 6.96 10.68
N LEU A 185 -0.91 7.34 11.66
CA LEU A 185 -1.90 6.45 12.28
C LEU A 185 -2.97 5.96 11.29
N VAL A 186 -3.39 6.80 10.34
CA VAL A 186 -4.33 6.40 9.28
C VAL A 186 -3.67 5.43 8.31
N ARG A 187 -2.44 5.71 7.87
CA ARG A 187 -1.68 4.83 6.96
C ARG A 187 -1.43 3.46 7.56
N GLU A 188 -1.02 3.40 8.83
CA GLU A 188 -0.79 2.14 9.55
C GLU A 188 -2.07 1.28 9.57
N ARG A 189 -3.23 1.88 9.87
CA ARG A 189 -4.52 1.16 9.85
C ARG A 189 -4.85 0.58 8.47
N ILE A 190 -4.63 1.35 7.40
CA ILE A 190 -4.83 0.88 6.02
C ILE A 190 -3.86 -0.28 5.72
N GLN A 191 -2.60 -0.15 6.11
CA GLN A 191 -1.57 -1.16 5.89
C GLN A 191 -1.87 -2.47 6.63
N VAL A 192 -2.26 -2.41 7.90
CA VAL A 192 -2.64 -3.59 8.69
C VAL A 192 -3.81 -4.33 8.01
N ARG A 193 -4.82 -3.60 7.52
CA ARG A 193 -5.94 -4.22 6.79
C ARG A 193 -5.52 -4.81 5.44
N PHE A 194 -4.60 -4.16 4.74
CA PHE A 194 -4.05 -4.69 3.50
C PHE A 194 -3.31 -6.01 3.73
N GLU A 195 -2.54 -6.11 4.81
CA GLU A 195 -1.82 -7.32 5.20
C GLU A 195 -2.74 -8.50 5.51
N VAL A 196 -3.89 -8.25 6.13
CA VAL A 196 -4.94 -9.27 6.32
C VAL A 196 -5.43 -9.80 4.98
N VAL A 197 -5.79 -8.91 4.06
CA VAL A 197 -6.34 -9.29 2.74
C VAL A 197 -5.28 -9.97 1.86
N ARG A 198 -4.01 -9.58 2.00
CA ARG A 198 -2.87 -10.27 1.39
C ARG A 198 -2.76 -11.70 1.90
N THR A 199 -2.91 -11.90 3.21
CA THR A 199 -2.90 -13.23 3.83
C THR A 199 -4.08 -14.09 3.35
N GLU A 200 -5.27 -13.49 3.21
CA GLU A 200 -6.44 -14.16 2.62
C GLU A 200 -6.17 -14.62 1.19
N ALA A 201 -5.58 -13.76 0.36
CA ALA A 201 -5.21 -14.12 -1.02
C ALA A 201 -4.18 -15.24 -1.08
N ALA A 202 -3.21 -15.25 -0.16
CA ALA A 202 -2.25 -16.35 -0.04
C ALA A 202 -2.92 -17.68 0.36
N ILE A 203 -3.96 -17.63 1.20
CA ILE A 203 -4.75 -18.80 1.58
C ILE A 203 -5.59 -19.31 0.39
N VAL A 204 -6.20 -18.41 -0.40
CA VAL A 204 -6.89 -18.72 -1.64
C VAL A 204 -5.93 -19.37 -2.65
N GLU A 205 -4.75 -18.80 -2.81
CA GLU A 205 -3.67 -19.35 -3.65
C GLU A 205 -3.31 -20.77 -3.23
N ALA A 206 -3.02 -20.99 -1.95
CA ALA A 206 -2.67 -22.30 -1.42
C ALA A 206 -3.81 -23.31 -1.63
N TYR A 207 -5.07 -22.88 -1.48
CA TYR A 207 -6.24 -23.69 -1.76
C TYR A 207 -6.32 -24.11 -3.24
N VAL A 208 -6.20 -23.16 -4.17
CA VAL A 208 -6.24 -23.42 -5.61
C VAL A 208 -5.09 -24.34 -6.03
N ARG A 209 -3.87 -24.07 -5.56
CA ARG A 209 -2.69 -24.92 -5.83
C ARG A 209 -2.92 -26.37 -5.37
N ARG A 210 -3.48 -26.59 -4.18
CA ARG A 210 -3.82 -27.95 -3.71
C ARG A 210 -4.82 -28.65 -4.62
N ARG A 211 -5.84 -27.95 -5.11
CA ARG A 211 -6.85 -28.50 -6.02
C ARG A 211 -6.27 -28.85 -7.37
N VAL A 212 -5.48 -27.93 -7.93
CA VAL A 212 -4.75 -28.12 -9.19
C VAL A 212 -3.81 -29.32 -9.08
N ALA A 213 -3.00 -29.41 -8.02
CA ALA A 213 -2.10 -30.54 -7.79
C ALA A 213 -2.84 -31.89 -7.68
N SER A 214 -3.97 -31.92 -6.96
CA SER A 214 -4.83 -33.11 -6.83
C SER A 214 -5.40 -33.56 -8.18
N TYR A 215 -5.94 -32.61 -8.95
CA TYR A 215 -6.45 -32.84 -10.30
C TYR A 215 -5.36 -33.38 -11.23
N LEU A 216 -4.22 -32.68 -11.33
CA LEU A 216 -3.11 -33.04 -12.22
C LEU A 216 -2.49 -34.38 -11.83
N GLY A 217 -2.27 -34.63 -10.53
CA GLY A 217 -1.74 -35.89 -10.04
C GLY A 217 -2.66 -37.08 -10.30
N ARG A 218 -3.98 -36.85 -10.42
CA ARG A 218 -4.93 -37.90 -10.85
C ARG A 218 -4.92 -38.05 -12.37
N LEU A 219 -4.88 -36.95 -13.10
CA LEU A 219 -4.86 -36.91 -14.57
C LEU A 219 -3.64 -37.68 -15.09
N ILE A 220 -2.44 -37.36 -14.59
CA ILE A 220 -1.17 -38.05 -14.89
C ILE A 220 -1.30 -39.56 -14.67
N ARG A 221 -1.83 -39.99 -13.52
CA ARG A 221 -1.96 -41.43 -13.20
C ARG A 221 -2.99 -42.19 -14.06
N LYS A 222 -3.93 -41.49 -14.70
CA LYS A 222 -5.01 -42.13 -15.47
C LYS A 222 -4.86 -41.97 -16.97
N HIS A 223 -4.07 -41.01 -17.42
CA HIS A 223 -3.81 -40.77 -18.83
C HIS A 223 -2.83 -41.83 -19.37
N PRO A 224 -3.05 -42.37 -20.60
CA PRO A 224 -2.13 -43.32 -21.22
C PRO A 224 -0.69 -42.80 -21.30
N ASP A 225 -0.51 -41.54 -21.70
CA ASP A 225 0.79 -40.85 -21.74
C ASP A 225 1.18 -40.13 -20.44
N GLY A 226 0.70 -40.60 -19.29
CA GLY A 226 0.91 -39.96 -17.99
C GLY A 226 2.36 -39.56 -17.69
N ASN A 227 3.31 -40.44 -18.00
CA ASN A 227 4.73 -40.20 -17.78
C ASN A 227 5.25 -38.97 -18.55
N ARG A 228 4.80 -38.76 -19.79
CA ARG A 228 5.18 -37.58 -20.60
C ARG A 228 4.55 -36.31 -20.04
N LEU A 229 3.28 -36.38 -19.63
CA LEU A 229 2.57 -35.25 -19.02
C LEU A 229 3.22 -34.79 -17.71
N GLY A 230 3.71 -35.72 -16.89
CA GLY A 230 4.37 -35.39 -15.62
C GLY A 230 5.62 -34.53 -15.77
N VAL A 231 6.34 -34.63 -16.89
CA VAL A 231 7.53 -33.81 -17.19
C VAL A 231 7.13 -32.40 -17.65
N LEU A 232 5.99 -32.26 -18.33
CA LEU A 232 5.53 -31.00 -18.91
C LEU A 232 4.81 -30.10 -17.90
N ILE A 233 4.09 -30.67 -16.95
CA ILE A 233 3.19 -29.91 -16.06
C ILE A 233 3.98 -29.28 -14.90
N ARG A 234 4.10 -27.94 -14.87
CA ARG A 234 4.58 -27.19 -13.69
C ARG A 234 3.42 -26.87 -12.74
N SER A 235 3.69 -26.89 -11.43
CA SER A 235 2.71 -26.69 -10.36
C SER A 235 2.40 -25.22 -9.99
N GLY A 236 2.76 -24.25 -10.84
CA GLY A 236 2.57 -22.82 -10.57
C GLY A 236 1.13 -22.34 -10.82
N TRP A 237 0.63 -21.39 -10.00
CA TRP A 237 -0.62 -20.68 -10.28
C TRP A 237 -0.35 -19.52 -11.26
N GLN A 238 -0.60 -19.75 -12.54
CA GLN A 238 -0.30 -18.77 -13.60
C GLN A 238 -1.20 -17.53 -13.57
N ASP A 239 -2.44 -17.65 -13.07
CA ASP A 239 -3.46 -16.59 -13.12
C ASP A 239 -3.56 -15.72 -11.87
N LYS A 240 -2.51 -15.68 -11.06
CA LYS A 240 -2.46 -14.93 -9.80
C LYS A 240 -2.67 -13.42 -10.05
N PRO A 241 -3.55 -12.71 -9.31
CA PRO A 241 -3.72 -11.26 -9.47
C PRO A 241 -2.42 -10.49 -9.19
N ALA A 242 -2.08 -9.49 -10.00
CA ALA A 242 -0.81 -8.74 -9.87
C ALA A 242 -0.60 -8.08 -8.50
N TRP A 243 -1.67 -7.66 -7.83
CA TRP A 243 -1.58 -7.04 -6.49
C TRP A 243 -1.09 -7.99 -5.40
N THR A 244 -1.08 -9.31 -5.66
CA THR A 244 -0.61 -10.33 -4.72
C THR A 244 0.86 -10.72 -4.91
N THR A 245 1.54 -10.18 -5.94
CA THR A 245 2.99 -10.29 -6.13
C THR A 245 3.68 -9.00 -5.66
N TRP A 246 4.58 -9.13 -4.68
CA TRP A 246 5.27 -8.00 -4.04
C TRP A 246 6.02 -7.08 -5.03
N ARG A 247 6.51 -7.62 -6.16
CA ARG A 247 7.25 -6.85 -7.17
C ARG A 247 6.40 -5.83 -7.92
N ASP A 248 5.11 -6.09 -8.11
CA ASP A 248 4.28 -5.27 -8.99
C ASP A 248 3.37 -4.31 -8.20
N ALA A 249 2.93 -4.71 -6.99
CA ALA A 249 2.07 -3.89 -6.14
C ALA A 249 2.77 -2.62 -5.59
N LEU A 250 4.11 -2.63 -5.55
CA LEU A 250 4.96 -1.49 -5.19
C LEU A 250 5.78 -1.00 -6.39
N GLY A 251 5.24 -1.05 -7.61
CA GLY A 251 5.82 -0.30 -8.76
C GLY A 251 5.94 1.21 -8.50
N HIS A 252 5.36 1.69 -7.39
CA HIS A 252 5.83 2.81 -6.62
C HIS A 252 6.23 2.30 -5.23
N THR A 253 7.47 1.88 -5.04
CA THR A 253 8.13 2.22 -3.80
C THR A 253 7.92 3.73 -3.70
N PRO A 254 7.31 4.29 -2.63
CA PRO A 254 7.63 5.68 -2.35
C PRO A 254 9.15 5.69 -2.41
N GLU A 255 9.73 6.56 -3.26
CA GLU A 255 11.14 6.92 -3.14
C GLU A 255 11.42 6.83 -1.66
N SER A 256 12.26 5.88 -1.27
CA SER A 256 12.82 5.85 0.06
C SER A 256 13.17 7.29 0.29
N VAL A 257 12.40 7.99 1.13
CA VAL A 257 12.60 9.41 1.37
C VAL A 257 14.02 9.41 1.86
N HIS A 258 14.91 9.80 0.96
CA HIS A 258 16.28 10.02 1.28
C HIS A 258 16.14 11.29 2.10
N ILE A 259 15.91 11.09 3.40
CA ILE A 259 16.18 12.10 4.39
C ILE A 259 17.68 12.24 4.23
N GLU A 260 18.09 13.11 3.30
CA GLU A 260 19.42 13.66 3.37
C GLU A 260 19.51 14.19 4.81
N PRO A 261 20.45 13.69 5.63
CA PRO A 261 20.69 14.33 6.90
C PRO A 261 21.04 15.77 6.56
N GLU A 262 20.17 16.71 6.92
CA GLU A 262 20.54 18.13 6.92
C GLU A 262 21.84 18.20 7.73
N ASN A 263 22.92 18.50 7.02
CA ASN A 263 24.22 18.80 7.59
C ASN A 263 24.03 19.98 8.54
N ASN A 264 23.76 19.67 9.80
CA ASN A 264 23.79 20.59 10.91
C ASN A 264 25.25 20.60 11.42
N GLU A 265 26.17 21.00 10.55
CA GLU A 265 27.54 21.35 10.91
C GLU A 265 27.68 22.87 10.89
N GLU A 266 28.09 23.39 12.05
CA GLU A 266 28.82 24.64 12.26
C GLU A 266 28.05 25.97 12.25
N ALA A 267 27.46 26.26 13.41
CA ALA A 267 27.60 27.58 14.02
C ALA A 267 28.00 27.40 15.51
N ALA A 268 29.29 27.23 15.75
CA ALA A 268 29.95 27.38 17.05
C ALA A 268 31.28 28.10 16.84
#